data_AF-B8LYJ8-F1
#
_entry.id   AF-B8LYJ8-F1
#
_cell.length_a   1.000
_cell.length_b   1.000
_cell.length_c   1.000
_cell.angle_alpha   90.00
_cell.angle_beta   90.00
_cell.angle_gamma   90.00
#
_symmetry.space_group_name_H-M   'P 1'
#
loop_
_entity.id
_entity.type
_entity.pdbx_description
1 polymer ?
#
loop_
_entity_poly.entity_id
_entity_poly.type
_entity_poly.pdbx_seq_one_letter_code
_entity_poly.pdbx_strand_id
1 'polypeptide(L)'
;MCIMDALDECEEGKREFLIKKTTNFHLDSKNAADQQPKLKFFLTSRPYYDIQFQFHLLIQEVLTIHLSGDEESANISNSTNGQRTKGRLKKPVSELPRSVMKAYDLILKKSRDKKLARDLLRIIFAARTPLTLKEMSVALALAGDLSYSSYEDMDLKTRMSLDKGSAISNFVYLIHQTAKEYLVEKGNEDKGDRKHSFCPQESETLIAGVCISLLSFECFAKDPIPVEEDKMSGISSFDQGRSIQIPVSYLESHPFLEYTTMYWTDHCKSSGLESQESWQSRITTLCEARSLVFQRWFAIYRYTIDKHLPKEMTSLNSEAKFGITNILRRFLDQGEDPNERVSQQATPLQRVTFRSFEATMILVEAGAGVNAVGWETPFFTEVDDHGNERQVGTVCGTPLCMAVYGDNPDIVSYLMQNGASVDLQSTDDEAPMDIVLPMLQSRDNASKTLQILLDHGADASC
;
A
#
# COMPACT_ATOMS: atom_id res chain seq x y z
N MET A 1 1.54 32.00 -6.74
CA MET A 1 1.32 31.19 -5.53
C MET A 1 -0.06 31.55 -5.01
N CYS A 2 -0.96 30.57 -4.91
CA CYS A 2 -2.30 30.70 -4.37
C CYS A 2 -2.29 30.11 -2.95
N ILE A 3 -2.76 30.88 -1.97
CA ILE A 3 -2.82 30.46 -0.57
C ILE A 3 -4.29 30.25 -0.23
N MET A 4 -4.63 29.06 0.23
CA MET A 4 -5.95 28.72 0.77
C MET A 4 -5.76 28.41 2.24
N ASP A 5 -6.29 29.28 3.09
CA ASP A 5 -6.20 29.16 4.53
C ASP A 5 -7.49 28.52 5.08
N ALA A 6 -7.36 27.66 6.10
CA ALA A 6 -8.47 27.02 6.80
C ALA A 6 -9.46 26.26 5.88
N LEU A 7 -8.94 25.35 5.03
CA LEU A 7 -9.74 24.55 4.10
C LEU A 7 -10.82 23.71 4.81
N ASP A 8 -10.57 23.32 6.07
CA ASP A 8 -11.55 22.60 6.91
C ASP A 8 -12.78 23.45 7.29
N GLU A 9 -12.71 24.77 7.18
CA GLU A 9 -13.84 25.68 7.41
C GLU A 9 -14.74 25.84 6.16
N CYS A 10 -14.36 25.24 5.02
CA CYS A 10 -15.19 25.23 3.83
C CYS A 10 -16.37 24.25 3.98
N GLU A 11 -17.54 24.68 3.48
CA GLU A 11 -18.70 23.81 3.29
C GLU A 11 -18.31 22.57 2.47
N GLU A 12 -18.72 21.38 2.94
CA GLU A 12 -18.21 20.07 2.49
C GLU A 12 -18.20 19.90 0.96
N GLY A 13 -19.31 20.18 0.28
CA GLY A 13 -19.37 20.07 -1.19
C GLY A 13 -18.47 21.07 -1.94
N LYS A 14 -18.20 22.24 -1.36
CA LYS A 14 -17.24 23.22 -1.93
C LYS A 14 -15.80 22.83 -1.62
N ARG A 15 -15.56 22.25 -0.44
CA ARG A 15 -14.27 21.70 -0.02
C ARG A 15 -13.83 20.58 -0.97
N GLU A 16 -14.69 19.60 -1.19
CA GLU A 16 -14.45 18.49 -2.13
C GLU A 16 -14.16 18.98 -3.55
N PHE A 17 -14.96 19.94 -4.04
CA PHE A 17 -14.75 20.53 -5.35
C PHE A 17 -13.36 21.20 -5.47
N LEU A 18 -12.95 21.96 -4.46
CA LEU A 18 -11.63 22.61 -4.42
C LEU A 18 -10.50 21.58 -4.36
N ILE A 19 -10.64 20.53 -3.56
CA ILE A 19 -9.68 19.43 -3.45
C ILE A 19 -9.55 18.71 -4.80
N LYS A 20 -10.66 18.30 -5.42
CA LYS A 20 -10.68 17.63 -6.74
C LYS A 20 -10.05 18.49 -7.83
N LYS A 21 -10.34 19.80 -7.86
CA LYS A 21 -9.76 20.73 -8.85
C LYS A 21 -8.26 20.96 -8.65
N THR A 22 -7.81 21.07 -7.40
CA THR A 22 -6.38 21.24 -7.10
C THR A 22 -5.58 19.96 -7.36
N THR A 23 -6.15 18.79 -7.06
CA THR A 23 -5.61 17.46 -7.41
C THR A 23 -5.45 17.28 -8.91
N ASN A 24 -6.51 17.49 -9.70
CA ASN A 24 -6.45 17.32 -11.15
C ASN A 24 -5.47 18.30 -11.79
N PHE A 25 -5.45 19.56 -11.35
CA PHE A 25 -4.48 20.55 -11.85
C PHE A 25 -3.02 20.09 -11.64
N HIS A 26 -2.73 19.46 -10.49
CA HIS A 26 -1.39 18.96 -10.21
C HIS A 26 -1.03 17.76 -11.10
N LEU A 27 -1.94 16.78 -11.22
CA LEU A 27 -1.76 15.58 -12.05
C LEU A 27 -1.61 15.93 -13.53
N ASP A 28 -2.47 16.81 -14.06
CA ASP A 28 -2.43 17.26 -15.46
C ASP A 28 -1.13 18.01 -15.78
N SER A 29 -0.59 18.76 -14.82
CA SER A 29 0.67 19.50 -15.00
C SER A 29 1.92 18.62 -15.05
N LYS A 30 1.84 17.39 -14.55
CA LYS A 30 2.95 16.41 -14.56
C LYS A 30 3.04 15.68 -15.90
N ASN A 31 1.90 15.48 -16.57
CA ASN A 31 1.82 14.81 -17.88
C ASN A 31 2.28 15.70 -19.05
N ALA A 32 2.40 17.02 -18.83
CA ALA A 32 2.97 17.94 -19.80
C ALA A 32 4.50 18.02 -19.63
N ALA A 33 5.22 17.25 -20.45
CA ALA A 33 6.65 16.93 -20.31
C ALA A 33 7.68 18.10 -20.37
N ASP A 34 7.31 19.38 -20.26
CA ASP A 34 8.30 20.45 -20.41
C ASP A 34 8.09 21.79 -19.66
N GLN A 35 7.12 21.93 -18.75
CA GLN A 35 7.04 23.14 -17.91
C GLN A 35 6.56 22.83 -16.49
N GLN A 36 7.36 23.19 -15.48
CA GLN A 36 6.87 23.25 -14.09
C GLN A 36 5.61 24.13 -14.00
N PRO A 37 4.59 23.74 -13.21
CA PRO A 37 3.38 24.53 -13.08
C PRO A 37 3.71 25.94 -12.57
N LYS A 38 3.29 26.96 -13.34
CA LYS A 38 3.48 28.38 -12.99
C LYS A 38 2.67 28.78 -11.75
N LEU A 39 1.63 28.02 -11.42
CA LEU A 39 0.79 28.21 -10.23
C LEU A 39 1.09 27.13 -9.19
N LYS A 40 1.45 27.57 -7.98
CA LYS A 40 1.69 26.72 -6.81
C LYS A 40 0.62 27.01 -5.76
N PHE A 41 0.10 25.96 -5.13
CA PHE A 41 -0.88 26.07 -4.05
C PHE A 41 -0.22 25.85 -2.69
N PHE A 42 -0.64 26.61 -1.69
CA PHE A 42 -0.32 26.41 -0.28
C PHE A 42 -1.64 26.32 0.47
N LEU A 43 -1.96 25.13 0.97
CA LEU A 43 -3.23 24.82 1.63
C LEU A 43 -2.95 24.61 3.12
N THR A 44 -3.75 25.24 3.98
CA THR A 44 -3.76 24.95 5.41
C THR A 44 -5.11 24.32 5.77
N SER A 45 -5.09 23.30 6.63
CA SER A 45 -6.29 22.62 7.09
C SER A 45 -6.01 21.87 8.38
N ARG A 46 -7.03 21.73 9.24
CA ARG A 46 -7.01 20.74 10.33
C ARG A 46 -6.96 19.31 9.75
N PRO A 47 -6.25 18.37 10.39
CA PRO A 47 -5.98 17.04 9.85
C PRO A 47 -7.18 16.08 10.05
N TYR A 48 -8.37 16.46 9.60
CA TYR A 48 -9.52 15.57 9.66
C TYR A 48 -9.38 14.44 8.64
N TYR A 49 -9.84 13.25 9.03
CA TYR A 49 -9.68 12.01 8.26
C TYR A 49 -10.29 12.11 6.86
N ASP A 50 -11.46 12.72 6.73
CA ASP A 50 -12.17 12.96 5.47
C ASP A 50 -11.35 13.85 4.52
N ILE A 51 -10.75 14.91 5.03
CA ILE A 51 -9.90 15.83 4.24
C ILE A 51 -8.62 15.10 3.80
N GLN A 52 -8.00 14.32 4.70
CA GLN A 52 -6.80 13.53 4.36
C GLN A 52 -7.10 12.45 3.33
N PHE A 53 -8.23 11.74 3.47
CA PHE A 53 -8.66 10.70 2.55
C PHE A 53 -8.88 11.25 1.14
N GLN A 54 -9.51 12.42 1.02
CA GLN A 54 -9.73 13.09 -0.27
C GLN A 54 -8.43 13.54 -0.96
N PHE A 55 -7.36 13.78 -0.18
CA PHE A 55 -6.03 14.06 -0.69
C PHE A 55 -5.14 12.82 -0.84
N HIS A 56 -5.61 11.61 -0.56
CA HIS A 56 -4.76 10.40 -0.52
C HIS A 56 -3.92 10.19 -1.79
N LEU A 57 -4.49 10.47 -2.97
CA LEU A 57 -3.79 10.41 -4.27
C LEU A 57 -2.66 11.44 -4.40
N LEU A 58 -2.80 12.62 -3.77
CA LEU A 58 -1.74 13.64 -3.71
C LEU A 58 -0.80 13.46 -2.54
N ILE A 59 -1.23 12.88 -1.42
CA ILE A 59 -0.38 12.69 -0.22
C ILE A 59 0.78 11.72 -0.52
N GLN A 60 0.58 10.80 -1.46
CA GLN A 60 1.65 9.95 -1.98
C GLN A 60 2.66 10.71 -2.88
N GLU A 61 2.26 11.85 -3.44
CA GLU A 61 2.96 12.56 -4.53
C GLU A 61 3.43 13.98 -4.16
N VAL A 62 2.85 14.62 -3.14
CA VAL A 62 3.01 16.03 -2.78
C VAL A 62 3.30 16.21 -1.30
N LEU A 63 4.24 17.10 -1.01
CA LEU A 63 4.67 17.50 0.33
C LEU A 63 3.47 17.96 1.19
N THR A 64 3.13 17.18 2.21
CA THR A 64 2.24 17.64 3.29
C THR A 64 3.09 18.11 4.46
N ILE A 65 3.02 19.40 4.80
CA ILE A 65 3.72 20.01 5.94
C ILE A 65 2.72 20.15 7.08
N HIS A 66 2.90 19.38 8.15
CA HIS A 66 2.08 19.51 9.35
C HIS A 66 2.80 20.44 10.35
N LEU A 67 2.29 21.67 10.51
CA LEU A 67 2.80 22.64 11.48
C LEU A 67 2.14 22.39 12.84
N SER A 68 2.93 21.99 13.84
CA SER A 68 2.48 21.90 15.24
C SER A 68 2.29 23.33 15.79
N GLY A 69 1.04 23.71 16.12
CA GLY A 69 0.75 25.08 16.55
C GLY A 69 -0.53 25.37 17.35
N ASP A 70 -1.59 24.55 17.35
CA ASP A 70 -2.93 25.04 17.78
C ASP A 70 -3.61 24.30 18.95
N GLU A 71 -2.85 23.80 19.93
CA GLU A 71 -3.46 23.29 21.18
C GLU A 71 -3.84 24.37 22.20
N GLU A 72 -3.72 25.67 21.89
CA GLU A 72 -4.28 26.73 22.75
C GLU A 72 -5.66 27.25 22.29
N SER A 73 -6.25 26.75 21.21
CA SER A 73 -7.54 27.28 20.72
C SER A 73 -8.75 26.93 21.59
N ALA A 74 -8.67 25.90 22.44
CA ALA A 74 -9.75 25.55 23.37
C ALA A 74 -9.71 26.36 24.70
N ASN A 75 -8.62 27.09 24.98
CA ASN A 75 -8.44 27.85 26.23
C ASN A 75 -8.29 29.37 26.05
N ILE A 76 -8.25 29.90 24.82
CA ILE A 76 -8.23 31.36 24.55
C ILE A 76 -9.65 31.85 24.24
N SER A 77 -10.59 31.67 25.19
CA SER A 77 -11.78 32.52 25.27
C SER A 77 -11.72 33.50 26.44
N ASN A 78 -10.69 33.43 27.29
CA ASN A 78 -10.57 34.29 28.47
C ASN A 78 -9.12 34.66 28.80
N SER A 79 -8.48 35.50 27.98
CA SER A 79 -7.64 36.59 28.49
C SER A 79 -7.11 37.44 27.35
N THR A 80 -7.62 38.67 27.31
CA THR A 80 -6.91 39.81 26.76
C THR A 80 -5.54 39.93 27.44
N ASN A 81 -4.46 40.05 26.67
CA ASN A 81 -3.55 41.20 26.66
C ASN A 81 -2.24 40.85 25.94
N GLY A 82 -1.78 41.77 25.11
CA GLY A 82 -0.58 41.61 24.29
C GLY A 82 0.73 41.64 25.09
N GLN A 83 1.80 41.35 24.35
CA GLN A 83 3.23 41.39 24.71
C GLN A 83 3.80 40.13 25.37
N ARG A 84 4.48 39.30 24.57
CA ARG A 84 5.81 38.65 24.81
C ARG A 84 5.98 37.56 23.74
N THR A 85 6.92 37.64 22.78
CA THR A 85 8.32 37.25 22.99
C THR A 85 9.18 37.50 21.72
N LYS A 86 9.34 38.76 21.26
CA LYS A 86 10.28 39.07 20.15
C LYS A 86 11.76 38.81 20.47
N GLY A 87 12.13 38.62 21.75
CA GLY A 87 13.51 38.44 22.22
C GLY A 87 14.02 36.99 22.32
N ARG A 88 13.15 35.96 22.25
CA ARG A 88 13.56 34.55 22.38
C ARG A 88 13.89 33.86 21.05
N LEU A 89 13.49 34.46 19.92
CA LEU A 89 13.67 33.88 18.57
C LEU A 89 15.01 34.24 17.88
N LYS A 90 15.87 35.07 18.49
CA LYS A 90 17.14 35.47 17.84
C LYS A 90 18.34 34.56 18.12
N LYS A 91 18.25 33.66 19.10
CA LYS A 91 19.33 32.70 19.43
C LYS A 91 19.22 31.30 18.81
N PRO A 92 18.08 30.78 18.30
CA PRO A 92 18.07 29.46 17.67
C PRO A 92 18.43 29.48 16.17
N VAL A 93 18.30 30.60 15.48
CA VAL A 93 18.37 30.63 14.00
C VAL A 93 19.77 30.30 13.46
N SER A 94 20.83 30.62 14.22
CA SER A 94 22.21 30.27 13.88
C SER A 94 22.59 28.81 14.18
N GLU A 95 21.81 28.13 15.03
CA GLU A 95 22.02 26.72 15.40
C GLU A 95 21.11 25.75 14.63
N LEU A 96 20.15 26.28 13.86
CA LEU A 96 19.28 25.48 13.01
C LEU A 96 20.12 24.80 11.92
N PRO A 97 20.09 23.47 11.82
CA PRO A 97 20.80 22.75 10.77
C PRO A 97 20.30 23.23 9.40
N ARG A 98 21.24 23.67 8.57
CA ARG A 98 20.97 24.24 7.23
C ARG A 98 20.46 23.20 6.21
N SER A 99 20.41 21.93 6.59
CA SER A 99 19.85 20.84 5.80
C SER A 99 19.22 19.78 6.71
N VAL A 100 18.23 19.06 6.19
CA VAL A 100 17.57 17.96 6.89
C VAL A 100 18.58 16.86 7.28
N MET A 101 19.62 16.64 6.46
CA MET A 101 20.74 15.74 6.81
C MET A 101 21.51 16.19 8.06
N LYS A 102 21.84 17.48 8.17
CA LYS A 102 22.50 17.98 9.39
C LYS A 102 21.57 17.86 10.60
N ALA A 103 20.26 17.95 10.41
CA ALA A 103 19.30 17.69 11.46
C ALA A 103 19.34 16.22 11.91
N TYR A 104 19.34 15.26 10.98
CA TYR A 104 19.47 13.83 11.30
C TYR A 104 20.83 13.46 11.90
N ASP A 105 21.94 14.01 11.38
CA ASP A 105 23.27 13.84 11.96
C ASP A 105 23.34 14.36 13.39
N LEU A 106 22.70 15.50 13.66
CA LEU A 106 22.62 16.05 15.00
C LEU A 106 21.77 15.17 15.92
N ILE A 107 20.66 14.60 15.43
CA ILE A 107 19.82 13.66 16.19
C ILE A 107 20.62 12.39 16.52
N LEU A 108 21.29 11.78 15.52
CA LEU A 108 22.10 10.57 15.71
C LEU A 108 23.35 10.82 16.58
N LYS A 109 23.99 11.99 16.48
CA LYS A 109 25.13 12.35 17.34
C LYS A 109 24.71 12.65 18.78
N LYS A 110 23.53 13.23 18.99
CA LYS A 110 22.99 13.55 20.33
C LYS A 110 22.29 12.36 20.98
N SER A 111 21.88 11.34 20.23
CA SER A 111 21.22 10.16 20.78
C SER A 111 22.17 9.35 21.66
N ARG A 112 21.68 8.96 22.84
CA ARG A 112 22.37 8.05 23.77
C ARG A 112 22.38 6.61 23.22
N ASP A 113 21.31 6.21 22.54
CA ASP A 113 21.21 4.94 21.83
C ASP A 113 21.24 5.18 20.32
N LYS A 114 22.41 4.94 19.72
CA LYS A 114 22.63 5.13 18.29
C LYS A 114 22.00 4.03 17.44
N LYS A 115 21.79 2.82 18.00
CA LYS A 115 21.17 1.71 17.27
C LYS A 115 19.67 1.96 17.16
N LEU A 116 19.01 2.23 18.30
CA LEU A 116 17.57 2.54 18.35
C LEU A 116 17.23 3.75 17.47
N ALA A 117 18.02 4.83 17.55
CA ALA A 117 17.78 6.00 16.70
C ALA A 117 17.95 5.70 15.20
N ARG A 118 18.86 4.78 14.83
CA ARG A 118 19.03 4.35 13.44
C ARG A 118 17.85 3.50 12.97
N ASP A 119 17.41 2.55 13.78
CA ASP A 119 16.29 1.66 13.45
C ASP A 119 14.98 2.46 13.35
N LEU A 120 14.76 3.43 14.24
CA LEU A 120 13.66 4.39 14.16
C LEU A 120 13.65 5.12 12.82
N LEU A 121 14.79 5.69 12.40
CA LEU A 121 14.87 6.42 11.13
C LEU A 121 14.65 5.50 9.92
N ARG A 122 15.16 4.27 9.95
CA ARG A 122 14.93 3.28 8.89
C ARG A 122 13.47 2.90 8.76
N ILE A 123 12.78 2.65 9.88
CA ILE A 123 11.36 2.32 9.89
C ILE A 123 10.55 3.48 9.32
N ILE A 124 10.76 4.72 9.79
CA ILE A 124 10.02 5.89 9.28
C ILE A 124 10.31 6.10 7.79
N PHE A 125 11.56 5.88 7.36
CA PHE A 125 11.95 6.05 5.96
C PHE A 125 11.24 5.06 5.03
N ALA A 126 11.15 3.78 5.41
CA ALA A 126 10.52 2.75 4.61
C ALA A 126 8.98 2.77 4.71
N ALA A 127 8.43 3.27 5.83
CA ALA A 127 7.00 3.23 6.10
C ALA A 127 6.16 3.84 4.96
N ARG A 128 5.08 3.14 4.58
CA ARG A 128 4.15 3.57 3.51
C ARG A 128 3.13 4.58 3.99
N THR A 129 2.85 4.60 5.28
CA THR A 129 1.97 5.55 5.96
C THR A 129 2.62 6.02 7.27
N PRO A 130 2.20 7.19 7.81
CA PRO A 130 2.64 7.61 9.13
C PRO A 130 2.28 6.58 10.20
N LEU A 131 3.23 6.23 11.07
CA LEU A 131 3.02 5.29 12.16
C LEU A 131 2.67 6.03 13.46
N THR A 132 1.70 5.53 14.21
CA THR A 132 1.41 6.01 15.55
C THR A 132 2.55 5.71 16.53
N LEU A 133 2.57 6.36 17.69
CA LEU A 133 3.54 6.04 18.75
C LEU A 133 3.46 4.59 19.24
N LYS A 134 2.25 4.03 19.32
CA LYS A 134 2.04 2.62 19.70
C LYS A 134 2.55 1.66 18.61
N GLU A 135 2.34 2.01 17.36
CA GLU A 135 2.85 1.23 16.22
C GLU A 135 4.37 1.26 16.15
N MET A 136 4.96 2.44 16.30
CA MET A 136 6.40 2.63 16.32
C MET A 136 7.06 1.90 17.50
N SER A 137 6.41 1.84 18.66
CA SER A 137 6.95 1.11 19.82
C SER A 137 7.07 -0.39 19.55
N VAL A 138 6.03 -0.99 18.94
CA VAL A 138 6.04 -2.40 18.51
C VAL A 138 7.07 -2.62 17.41
N ALA A 139 7.09 -1.76 16.39
CA ALA A 139 8.05 -1.88 15.28
C ALA A 139 9.51 -1.79 15.77
N LEU A 140 9.81 -0.90 16.73
CA LEU A 140 11.15 -0.78 17.33
C LEU A 140 11.50 -1.91 18.29
N ALA A 141 10.52 -2.49 18.99
CA ALA A 141 10.72 -3.67 19.81
C ALA A 141 11.23 -4.82 18.92
N LEU A 142 10.50 -5.10 17.84
CA LEU A 142 10.82 -6.13 16.85
C LEU A 142 12.09 -5.84 16.07
N ALA A 143 12.35 -4.59 15.66
CA ALA A 143 13.60 -4.23 14.98
C ALA A 143 14.85 -4.53 15.84
N GLY A 144 14.72 -4.46 17.17
CA GLY A 144 15.80 -4.83 18.07
C GLY A 144 15.93 -6.33 18.32
N ASP A 145 14.83 -7.09 18.24
CA ASP A 145 14.78 -8.54 18.43
C ASP A 145 13.60 -9.17 17.66
N LEU A 146 13.92 -9.92 16.59
CA LEU A 146 12.94 -10.58 15.72
C LEU A 146 12.51 -11.97 16.23
N SER A 147 13.01 -12.38 17.40
CA SER A 147 12.68 -13.66 18.05
C SER A 147 11.42 -13.61 18.92
N TYR A 148 10.88 -12.41 19.17
CA TYR A 148 9.60 -12.28 19.89
C TYR A 148 8.48 -13.10 19.22
N SER A 149 7.64 -13.70 20.06
CA SER A 149 6.56 -14.62 19.67
C SER A 149 5.15 -14.12 20.04
N SER A 150 5.05 -13.08 20.86
CA SER A 150 3.78 -12.51 21.32
C SER A 150 3.93 -11.03 21.70
N TYR A 151 2.80 -10.35 21.91
CA TYR A 151 2.81 -8.95 22.39
C TYR A 151 3.22 -8.84 23.85
N GLU A 152 2.90 -9.85 24.66
CA GLU A 152 3.20 -9.92 26.09
C GLU A 152 4.69 -10.07 26.37
N ASP A 153 5.43 -10.70 25.45
CA ASP A 153 6.88 -10.87 25.56
C ASP A 153 7.65 -9.57 25.33
N MET A 154 7.02 -8.57 24.70
CA MET A 154 7.66 -7.30 24.36
C MET A 154 7.69 -6.34 25.56
N ASP A 155 8.88 -5.99 26.05
CA ASP A 155 9.04 -4.92 27.04
C ASP A 155 8.95 -3.53 26.38
N LEU A 156 7.72 -3.12 26.09
CA LEU A 156 7.42 -1.83 25.46
C LEU A 156 7.65 -0.64 26.42
N LYS A 157 7.73 -0.89 27.73
CA LYS A 157 7.84 0.17 28.75
C LYS A 157 9.26 0.74 28.88
N THR A 158 10.30 -0.04 28.58
CA THR A 158 11.70 0.39 28.70
C THR A 158 12.25 1.05 27.43
N ARG A 159 11.72 0.74 26.24
CA ARG A 159 12.27 1.25 24.96
C ARG A 159 11.79 2.65 24.57
N MET A 160 10.63 3.08 25.05
CA MET A 160 10.09 4.42 24.82
C MET A 160 9.97 5.22 26.11
N SER A 161 11.08 5.41 26.83
CA SER A 161 11.19 6.54 27.76
C SER A 161 11.51 7.81 26.95
N LEU A 162 10.55 8.23 26.11
CA LEU A 162 10.49 9.61 25.64
C LEU A 162 10.02 10.41 26.85
N ASP A 163 10.97 11.13 27.45
CA ASP A 163 10.83 11.81 28.73
C ASP A 163 9.49 12.57 28.84
N LYS A 164 8.87 12.48 30.02
CA LYS A 164 7.61 13.15 30.36
C LYS A 164 7.71 14.65 30.10
N GLY A 165 7.26 15.11 28.94
CA GLY A 165 7.34 16.51 28.57
C GLY A 165 6.60 16.80 27.28
N SER A 166 5.32 17.18 27.43
CA SER A 166 4.39 17.62 26.38
C SER A 166 3.82 16.49 25.52
N ALA A 167 2.49 16.33 25.61
CA ALA A 167 1.72 15.59 24.63
C ALA A 167 1.98 16.24 23.25
N ILE A 168 2.58 15.49 22.34
CA ILE A 168 3.01 15.97 21.02
C ILE A 168 2.55 14.89 20.03
N SER A 169 1.63 15.25 19.13
CA SER A 169 1.25 14.57 17.88
C SER A 169 1.49 13.04 17.83
N ASN A 170 0.41 12.27 17.85
CA ASN A 170 0.41 10.80 17.95
C ASN A 170 1.06 10.03 16.78
N PHE A 171 1.70 10.70 15.81
CA PHE A 171 2.28 10.09 14.60
C PHE A 171 3.75 10.45 14.41
N VAL A 172 4.55 9.48 13.97
CA VAL A 172 5.98 9.61 13.68
C VAL A 172 6.19 9.60 12.16
N TYR A 173 6.64 10.73 11.60
CA TYR A 173 6.91 10.88 10.16
C TYR A 173 8.20 11.71 9.90
N LEU A 174 8.81 11.55 8.71
CA LEU A 174 9.89 12.44 8.26
C LEU A 174 9.27 13.73 7.72
N ILE A 175 9.79 14.88 8.17
CA ILE A 175 9.20 16.21 7.93
C ILE A 175 9.29 16.65 6.44
N HIS A 176 9.98 15.92 5.55
CA HIS A 176 10.20 16.40 4.16
C HIS A 176 10.45 15.29 3.11
N GLN A 177 9.76 15.32 1.96
CA GLN A 177 9.97 14.41 0.81
C GLN A 177 11.38 14.53 0.21
N THR A 178 11.96 15.73 0.09
CA THR A 178 13.37 15.88 -0.33
C THR A 178 14.37 15.25 0.64
N ALA A 179 13.99 14.94 1.89
CA ALA A 179 14.82 14.12 2.77
C ALA A 179 14.77 12.65 2.37
N LYS A 180 13.62 12.18 1.89
CA LYS A 180 13.45 10.84 1.30
C LYS A 180 14.23 10.71 -0.01
N GLU A 181 14.11 11.69 -0.92
CA GLU A 181 14.80 11.74 -2.22
C GLU A 181 16.33 11.92 -2.08
N TYR A 182 16.78 12.77 -1.15
CA TYR A 182 18.22 12.99 -0.91
C TYR A 182 18.91 11.86 -0.13
N LEU A 183 18.15 11.02 0.58
CA LEU A 183 18.66 9.74 1.08
C LEU A 183 18.82 8.69 -0.04
N VAL A 184 18.25 8.94 -1.22
CA VAL A 184 18.22 8.00 -2.36
C VAL A 184 19.24 8.37 -3.48
N GLU A 185 19.58 9.65 -3.73
CA GLU A 185 20.55 10.08 -4.77
C GLU A 185 21.82 10.73 -4.18
N LYS A 186 23.08 10.42 -4.55
CA LYS A 186 23.67 9.72 -5.71
C LYS A 186 24.75 8.73 -5.27
N GLY A 187 24.66 7.51 -5.80
CA GLY A 187 25.65 6.43 -5.69
C GLY A 187 26.82 6.50 -6.69
N ASN A 188 27.07 7.63 -7.36
CA ASN A 188 28.25 7.80 -8.22
C ASN A 188 28.92 9.14 -7.92
N GLU A 189 30.23 9.08 -7.69
CA GLU A 189 31.15 10.17 -7.31
C GLU A 189 31.07 10.56 -5.81
N ASP A 190 31.93 9.93 -5.02
CA ASP A 190 32.99 10.60 -4.23
C ASP A 190 33.40 9.74 -3.02
N LYS A 191 34.69 9.40 -2.95
CA LYS A 191 35.29 8.58 -1.89
C LYS A 191 35.78 9.53 -0.80
N GLY A 192 34.86 10.01 0.05
CA GLY A 192 35.23 10.83 1.20
C GLY A 192 34.09 10.98 2.19
N ASP A 193 34.15 10.24 3.30
CA ASP A 193 33.39 10.46 4.54
C ASP A 193 31.86 10.16 4.55
N ARG A 194 31.39 9.21 3.73
CA ARG A 194 30.00 8.70 3.75
C ARG A 194 29.75 7.65 4.85
N LYS A 195 29.63 8.05 6.11
CA LYS A 195 29.37 7.13 7.25
C LYS A 195 27.89 6.89 7.59
N HIS A 196 26.95 7.63 6.97
CA HIS A 196 25.53 7.68 7.41
C HIS A 196 24.48 7.73 6.29
N SER A 197 24.79 7.24 5.07
CA SER A 197 23.75 7.02 4.05
C SER A 197 22.89 5.84 4.46
N PHE A 198 21.56 6.01 4.51
CA PHE A 198 20.65 4.88 4.65
C PHE A 198 20.46 4.24 3.29
N CYS A 199 20.73 2.94 3.18
CA CYS A 199 20.37 2.21 1.97
C CYS A 199 18.85 1.99 1.99
N PRO A 200 18.10 2.41 0.94
CA PRO A 200 16.66 2.15 0.86
C PRO A 200 16.34 0.66 1.01
N GLN A 201 17.14 -0.20 0.38
CA GLN A 201 17.03 -1.65 0.48
C GLN A 201 17.11 -2.14 1.93
N GLU A 202 18.09 -1.66 2.72
CA GLU A 202 18.24 -2.07 4.12
C GLU A 202 17.05 -1.66 4.99
N SER A 203 16.46 -0.50 4.70
CA SER A 203 15.26 -0.02 5.41
C SER A 203 14.04 -0.88 5.06
N GLU A 204 13.88 -1.24 3.79
CA GLU A 204 12.85 -2.18 3.32
C GLU A 204 13.05 -3.57 3.96
N THR A 205 14.29 -4.09 3.99
CA THR A 205 14.62 -5.37 4.64
C THR A 205 14.26 -5.35 6.13
N LEU A 206 14.56 -4.25 6.83
CA LEU A 206 14.24 -4.12 8.26
C LEU A 206 12.73 -4.17 8.50
N ILE A 207 11.96 -3.32 7.82
CA ILE A 207 10.52 -3.25 8.03
C ILE A 207 9.81 -4.52 7.54
N ALA A 208 10.28 -5.14 6.44
CA ALA A 208 9.78 -6.44 5.98
C ALA A 208 9.97 -7.51 7.06
N GLY A 209 11.17 -7.60 7.64
CA GLY A 209 11.47 -8.55 8.72
C GLY A 209 10.62 -8.31 9.97
N VAL A 210 10.40 -7.05 10.34
CA VAL A 210 9.51 -6.66 11.45
C VAL A 210 8.07 -7.11 11.18
N CYS A 211 7.53 -6.78 10.02
CA CYS A 211 6.18 -7.14 9.59
C CYS A 211 5.98 -8.68 9.58
N ILE A 212 6.88 -9.41 8.92
CA ILE A 212 6.80 -10.88 8.85
C ILE A 212 6.91 -11.50 10.24
N SER A 213 7.75 -10.95 11.13
CA SER A 213 7.88 -11.45 12.50
C SER A 213 6.61 -11.23 13.31
N LEU A 214 5.98 -10.06 13.20
CA LEU A 214 4.71 -9.77 13.88
C LEU A 214 3.61 -10.75 13.42
N LEU A 215 3.44 -10.94 12.11
CA LEU A 215 2.45 -11.90 11.60
C LEU A 215 2.74 -13.35 12.00
N SER A 216 4.00 -13.67 12.30
CA SER A 216 4.42 -14.99 12.76
C SER A 216 4.20 -15.23 14.25
N PHE A 217 3.56 -14.31 14.98
CA PHE A 217 3.27 -14.50 16.40
C PHE A 217 2.32 -15.67 16.65
N GLU A 218 2.51 -16.33 17.80
CA GLU A 218 1.76 -17.53 18.15
C GLU A 218 0.26 -17.27 18.34
N CYS A 219 -0.11 -16.07 18.79
CA CYS A 219 -1.50 -15.66 18.93
C CYS A 219 -2.26 -15.70 17.59
N PHE A 220 -1.57 -15.53 16.45
CA PHE A 220 -2.11 -15.67 15.10
C PHE A 220 -2.11 -17.11 14.56
N ALA A 221 -1.50 -18.05 15.26
CA ALA A 221 -1.67 -19.47 15.00
C ALA A 221 -2.74 -20.11 15.90
N LYS A 222 -2.93 -19.61 17.13
CA LYS A 222 -3.74 -20.27 18.17
C LYS A 222 -5.14 -19.70 18.36
N ASP A 223 -5.28 -18.37 18.43
CA ASP A 223 -6.55 -17.74 18.84
C ASP A 223 -7.43 -17.26 17.68
N PRO A 224 -8.69 -17.73 17.54
CA PRO A 224 -9.55 -17.25 16.46
C PRO A 224 -9.78 -15.74 16.57
N ILE A 225 -9.85 -15.04 15.42
CA ILE A 225 -10.26 -13.63 15.39
C ILE A 225 -11.67 -13.56 15.99
N PRO A 226 -11.93 -12.67 16.96
CA PRO A 226 -13.29 -12.45 17.43
C PRO A 226 -14.13 -11.91 16.26
N VAL A 227 -15.11 -12.68 15.81
CA VAL A 227 -16.01 -12.30 14.72
C VAL A 227 -17.33 -11.83 15.32
N GLU A 228 -17.73 -10.60 14.99
CA GLU A 228 -19.10 -10.14 15.28
C GLU A 228 -20.02 -10.54 14.11
N GLU A 229 -21.11 -11.24 14.41
CA GLU A 229 -22.16 -11.52 13.42
C GLU A 229 -22.91 -10.23 13.09
N ASP A 230 -22.89 -9.83 11.82
CA ASP A 230 -23.65 -8.70 11.33
C ASP A 230 -25.16 -8.98 11.44
N LYS A 231 -25.83 -8.28 12.36
CA LYS A 231 -27.30 -8.35 12.54
C LYS A 231 -28.06 -7.43 11.57
N MET A 232 -27.38 -6.68 10.70
CA MET A 232 -27.96 -5.54 9.97
C MET A 232 -28.20 -5.76 8.46
N SER A 233 -28.00 -6.96 7.90
CA SER A 233 -28.31 -7.21 6.47
C SER A 233 -29.70 -7.84 6.28
N GLY A 234 -30.73 -7.00 6.38
CA GLY A 234 -32.06 -7.27 5.82
C GLY A 234 -32.15 -6.98 4.31
N ILE A 235 -31.06 -7.13 3.55
CA ILE A 235 -30.97 -6.73 2.13
C ILE A 235 -30.64 -7.95 1.25
N SER A 236 -31.54 -8.19 0.31
CA SER A 236 -31.58 -9.13 -0.84
C SER A 236 -30.53 -10.26 -0.95
N SER A 237 -31.06 -11.47 -0.78
CA SER A 237 -30.79 -12.83 -1.33
C SER A 237 -29.69 -13.17 -2.35
N PHE A 238 -28.65 -12.38 -2.63
CA PHE A 238 -27.57 -12.79 -3.55
C PHE A 238 -26.16 -12.86 -2.93
N ASP A 239 -25.99 -12.45 -1.67
CA ASP A 239 -24.74 -12.68 -0.93
C ASP A 239 -24.97 -13.76 0.15
N GLN A 240 -24.76 -15.04 -0.20
CA GLN A 240 -24.81 -16.15 0.76
C GLN A 240 -23.58 -16.19 1.69
N GLY A 241 -22.84 -15.09 1.83
CA GLY A 241 -21.66 -15.04 2.67
C GLY A 241 -21.66 -13.92 3.69
N ARG A 242 -22.13 -14.18 4.92
CA ARG A 242 -21.93 -13.34 6.15
C ARG A 242 -20.66 -12.47 6.08
N SER A 243 -20.79 -11.14 6.10
CA SER A 243 -19.66 -10.23 6.24
C SER A 243 -19.01 -10.42 7.61
N ILE A 244 -17.70 -10.70 7.65
CA ILE A 244 -16.94 -10.82 8.91
C ILE A 244 -16.57 -9.40 9.31
N GLN A 245 -17.13 -8.91 10.42
CA GLN A 245 -16.65 -7.66 11.02
C GLN A 245 -15.55 -7.96 12.02
N ILE A 246 -14.42 -7.28 11.87
CA ILE A 246 -13.32 -7.32 12.83
C ILE A 246 -13.56 -6.22 13.85
N PRO A 247 -13.71 -6.55 15.15
CA PRO A 247 -13.94 -5.56 16.18
C PRO A 247 -12.81 -4.53 16.19
N VAL A 248 -13.17 -3.25 16.21
CA VAL A 248 -12.17 -2.15 16.32
C VAL A 248 -11.27 -2.36 17.55
N SER A 249 -11.83 -2.87 18.65
CA SER A 249 -11.10 -3.22 19.87
C SER A 249 -10.02 -4.28 19.66
N TYR A 250 -10.19 -5.18 18.67
CA TYR A 250 -9.16 -6.15 18.30
C TYR A 250 -7.96 -5.45 17.66
N LEU A 251 -8.18 -4.53 16.70
CA LEU A 251 -7.08 -3.77 16.09
C LEU A 251 -6.40 -2.83 17.08
N GLU A 252 -7.17 -2.19 17.98
CA GLU A 252 -6.62 -1.31 19.02
C GLU A 252 -5.75 -2.05 20.05
N SER A 253 -6.05 -3.32 20.31
CA SER A 253 -5.26 -4.18 21.21
C SER A 253 -4.05 -4.82 20.52
N HIS A 254 -3.94 -4.74 19.20
CA HIS A 254 -2.81 -5.24 18.42
C HIS A 254 -2.16 -4.13 17.58
N PRO A 255 -1.45 -3.17 18.21
CA PRO A 255 -0.82 -2.08 17.48
C PRO A 255 0.13 -2.61 16.41
N PHE A 256 0.16 -1.96 15.25
CA PHE A 256 0.99 -2.28 14.08
C PHE A 256 0.52 -3.50 13.27
N LEU A 257 -0.50 -4.22 13.73
CA LEU A 257 -1.08 -5.33 12.97
C LEU A 257 -1.70 -4.87 11.65
N GLU A 258 -2.51 -3.82 11.68
CA GLU A 258 -3.17 -3.27 10.49
C GLU A 258 -2.14 -2.87 9.42
N TYR A 259 -1.18 -2.00 9.77
CA TYR A 259 -0.07 -1.64 8.90
C TYR A 259 0.63 -2.87 8.31
N THR A 260 0.96 -3.84 9.17
CA THR A 260 1.66 -5.04 8.76
C THR A 260 0.84 -5.86 7.77
N THR A 261 -0.45 -6.09 8.02
CA THR A 261 -1.33 -6.84 7.12
C THR A 261 -1.43 -6.19 5.73
N MET A 262 -1.38 -4.86 5.68
CA MET A 262 -1.47 -4.09 4.43
C MET A 262 -0.19 -4.12 3.61
N TYR A 263 0.98 -4.00 4.25
CA TYR A 263 2.22 -3.64 3.54
C TYR A 263 3.34 -4.69 3.59
N TRP A 264 3.17 -5.80 4.34
CA TRP A 264 4.25 -6.79 4.48
C TRP A 264 4.71 -7.39 3.14
N THR A 265 3.77 -7.66 2.22
CA THR A 265 4.05 -8.24 0.90
C THR A 265 4.86 -7.28 0.03
N ASP A 266 4.50 -5.99 0.04
CA ASP A 266 5.22 -4.94 -0.69
C ASP A 266 6.62 -4.71 -0.15
N HIS A 267 6.79 -4.71 1.17
CA HIS A 267 8.11 -4.64 1.80
C HIS A 267 8.95 -5.89 1.51
N CYS A 268 8.33 -7.08 1.52
CA CYS A 268 9.00 -8.34 1.20
C CYS A 268 9.56 -8.34 -0.23
N LYS A 269 8.74 -7.95 -1.22
CA LYS A 269 9.16 -7.81 -2.62
C LYS A 269 10.25 -6.75 -2.79
N SER A 270 10.05 -5.55 -2.22
CA SER A 270 10.99 -4.42 -2.34
C SER A 270 12.37 -4.72 -1.75
N SER A 271 12.41 -5.58 -0.73
CA SER A 271 13.66 -5.97 -0.08
C SER A 271 14.28 -7.25 -0.64
N GLY A 272 13.55 -8.05 -1.41
CA GLY A 272 13.95 -9.39 -1.85
C GLY A 272 14.04 -10.40 -0.71
N LEU A 273 13.30 -10.19 0.39
CA LEU A 273 13.38 -11.05 1.58
C LEU A 273 12.92 -12.48 1.29
N GLU A 274 12.00 -12.64 0.34
CA GLU A 274 11.54 -13.93 -0.19
C GLU A 274 12.61 -14.76 -0.89
N SER A 275 13.82 -14.23 -1.12
CA SER A 275 14.98 -15.00 -1.61
C SER A 275 15.88 -15.49 -0.48
N GLN A 276 15.69 -15.02 0.75
CA GLN A 276 16.56 -15.34 1.88
C GLN A 276 16.10 -16.61 2.59
N GLU A 277 16.98 -17.60 2.69
CA GLU A 277 16.68 -18.91 3.30
C GLU A 277 16.15 -18.80 4.74
N SER A 278 16.68 -17.86 5.54
CA SER A 278 16.27 -17.64 6.92
C SER A 278 14.80 -17.24 7.09
N TRP A 279 14.20 -16.64 6.05
CA TRP A 279 12.82 -16.16 6.07
C TRP A 279 11.84 -17.09 5.37
N GLN A 280 12.32 -18.05 4.58
CA GLN A 280 11.50 -18.95 3.77
C GLN A 280 10.38 -19.61 4.56
N SER A 281 10.70 -20.19 5.73
CA SER A 281 9.69 -20.88 6.54
C SER A 281 8.58 -19.94 7.00
N ARG A 282 8.93 -18.74 7.50
CA ARG A 282 7.93 -17.77 7.98
C ARG A 282 7.06 -17.27 6.83
N ILE A 283 7.68 -16.86 5.71
CA ILE A 283 6.96 -16.37 4.54
C ILE A 283 6.06 -17.46 3.95
N THR A 284 6.55 -18.70 3.81
CA THR A 284 5.73 -19.82 3.31
C THR A 284 4.48 -20.02 4.16
N THR A 285 4.60 -20.00 5.50
CA THR A 285 3.44 -20.13 6.41
C THR A 285 2.47 -18.94 6.31
N LEU A 286 2.97 -17.74 5.99
CA LEU A 286 2.13 -16.57 5.72
C LEU A 286 1.37 -16.67 4.40
N CYS A 287 1.88 -17.42 3.43
CA CYS A 287 1.31 -17.63 2.10
C CYS A 287 0.49 -18.92 1.97
N GLU A 288 0.60 -19.83 2.95
CA GLU A 288 -0.09 -21.12 2.92
C GLU A 288 -1.58 -20.93 3.27
N ALA A 289 -2.49 -21.08 2.30
CA ALA A 289 -3.91 -20.79 2.46
C ALA A 289 -4.60 -21.60 3.58
N ARG A 290 -4.07 -22.80 3.86
CA ARG A 290 -4.55 -23.68 4.94
C ARG A 290 -4.02 -23.27 6.32
N SER A 291 -3.00 -22.43 6.38
CA SER A 291 -2.47 -21.89 7.62
C SER A 291 -3.48 -20.97 8.29
N LEU A 292 -3.67 -21.15 9.61
CA LEU A 292 -4.48 -20.23 10.40
C LEU A 292 -3.89 -18.82 10.39
N VAL A 293 -2.57 -18.69 10.24
CA VAL A 293 -1.92 -17.38 10.13
C VAL A 293 -2.36 -16.68 8.85
N PHE A 294 -2.35 -17.39 7.71
CA PHE A 294 -2.86 -16.88 6.43
C PHE A 294 -4.30 -16.40 6.58
N GLN A 295 -5.18 -17.29 7.06
CA GLN A 295 -6.61 -17.00 7.16
C GLN A 295 -6.90 -15.74 7.99
N ARG A 296 -6.08 -15.46 9.02
CA ARG A 296 -6.25 -14.31 9.90
C ARG A 296 -5.79 -13.01 9.28
N TRP A 297 -4.55 -12.94 8.81
CA TRP A 297 -4.06 -11.70 8.20
C TRP A 297 -4.85 -11.40 6.92
N PHE A 298 -5.23 -12.43 6.16
CA PHE A 298 -6.05 -12.29 4.97
C PHE A 298 -7.46 -11.78 5.30
N ALA A 299 -8.09 -12.26 6.38
CA ALA A 299 -9.37 -11.72 6.83
C ALA A 299 -9.26 -10.23 7.21
N ILE A 300 -8.18 -9.82 7.88
CA ILE A 300 -7.91 -8.40 8.20
C ILE A 300 -7.70 -7.58 6.94
N TYR A 301 -6.86 -8.06 6.01
CA TYR A 301 -6.64 -7.40 4.73
C TYR A 301 -7.94 -7.22 3.94
N ARG A 302 -8.79 -8.25 3.91
CA ARG A 302 -10.11 -8.16 3.26
C ARG A 302 -11.01 -7.13 3.91
N TYR A 303 -11.08 -7.12 5.24
CA TYR A 303 -11.93 -6.19 5.97
C TYR A 303 -11.47 -4.73 5.80
N THR A 304 -10.16 -4.49 5.83
CA THR A 304 -9.57 -3.14 5.87
C THR A 304 -9.30 -2.57 4.47
N ILE A 305 -8.92 -3.40 3.49
CA ILE A 305 -8.45 -2.95 2.17
C ILE A 305 -9.40 -3.36 1.05
N ASP A 306 -9.73 -4.64 0.94
CA ASP A 306 -10.40 -5.19 -0.25
C ASP A 306 -11.49 -6.19 0.14
N LYS A 307 -12.66 -5.65 0.51
CA LYS A 307 -13.84 -6.43 0.92
C LYS A 307 -14.40 -7.32 -0.20
N HIS A 308 -13.97 -7.08 -1.45
CA HIS A 308 -14.43 -7.77 -2.65
C HIS A 308 -13.61 -9.03 -2.97
N LEU A 309 -12.47 -9.23 -2.30
CA LEU A 309 -11.74 -10.48 -2.41
C LEU A 309 -12.58 -11.66 -1.89
N PRO A 310 -12.45 -12.84 -2.53
CA PRO A 310 -13.14 -14.03 -2.09
C PRO A 310 -12.71 -14.42 -0.67
N LYS A 311 -13.62 -15.07 0.05
CA LYS A 311 -13.39 -15.51 1.44
C LYS A 311 -12.28 -16.53 1.54
N GLU A 312 -12.23 -17.42 0.56
CA GLU A 312 -11.25 -18.48 0.46
C GLU A 312 -10.35 -18.19 -0.75
N MET A 313 -9.05 -18.38 -0.55
CA MET A 313 -8.06 -18.36 -1.60
C MET A 313 -7.25 -19.65 -1.53
N THR A 314 -6.75 -20.14 -2.66
CA THR A 314 -5.66 -21.12 -2.68
C THR A 314 -4.33 -20.38 -2.54
N SER A 315 -3.28 -21.09 -2.15
CA SER A 315 -1.94 -20.53 -2.04
C SER A 315 -1.44 -19.95 -3.35
N LEU A 316 -1.61 -20.66 -4.48
CA LEU A 316 -1.26 -20.09 -5.79
C LEU A 316 -2.08 -18.84 -6.16
N ASN A 317 -3.37 -18.80 -5.83
CA ASN A 317 -4.20 -17.62 -6.09
C ASN A 317 -3.77 -16.42 -5.22
N SER A 318 -3.38 -16.66 -3.96
CA SER A 318 -2.88 -15.58 -3.09
C SER A 318 -1.55 -15.04 -3.61
N GLU A 319 -0.62 -15.93 -3.97
CA GLU A 319 0.67 -15.51 -4.50
C GLU A 319 0.53 -14.77 -5.83
N ALA A 320 -0.41 -15.16 -6.69
CA ALA A 320 -0.75 -14.42 -7.89
C ALA A 320 -1.29 -13.00 -7.61
N LYS A 321 -2.04 -12.80 -6.51
CA LYS A 321 -2.56 -11.48 -6.09
C LYS A 321 -1.47 -10.60 -5.47
N PHE A 322 -0.60 -11.17 -4.63
CA PHE A 322 0.36 -10.43 -3.82
C PHE A 322 1.76 -10.32 -4.45
N GLY A 323 2.12 -11.23 -5.35
CA GLY A 323 3.28 -11.15 -6.22
C GLY A 323 4.61 -11.64 -5.62
N ILE A 324 4.58 -12.63 -4.71
CA ILE A 324 5.79 -13.22 -4.10
C ILE A 324 6.21 -14.43 -4.95
N THR A 325 7.02 -14.20 -5.99
CA THR A 325 7.26 -15.17 -7.08
C THR A 325 8.05 -16.39 -6.64
N ASN A 326 8.96 -16.23 -5.67
CA ASN A 326 9.73 -17.37 -5.13
C ASN A 326 8.84 -18.39 -4.39
N ILE A 327 7.84 -17.90 -3.65
CA ILE A 327 6.91 -18.76 -2.93
C ILE A 327 5.91 -19.39 -3.90
N LEU A 328 5.48 -18.65 -4.93
CA LEU A 328 4.71 -19.20 -6.04
C LEU A 328 5.41 -20.41 -6.68
N ARG A 329 6.70 -20.29 -7.04
CA ARG A 329 7.49 -21.43 -7.58
C ARG A 329 7.52 -22.60 -6.62
N ARG A 330 7.73 -22.34 -5.32
CA ARG A 330 7.81 -23.38 -4.29
C ARG A 330 6.52 -24.18 -4.15
N PHE A 331 5.36 -23.52 -4.18
CA PHE A 331 4.07 -24.22 -4.12
C PHE A 331 3.83 -25.08 -5.37
N LEU A 332 4.23 -24.60 -6.55
CA LEU A 332 4.21 -25.40 -7.78
C LEU A 332 5.16 -26.62 -7.71
N ASP A 333 6.37 -26.44 -7.19
CA ASP A 333 7.33 -27.53 -6.96
C ASP A 333 6.79 -28.58 -5.96
N GLN A 334 5.92 -28.17 -5.04
CA GLN A 334 5.22 -29.05 -4.10
C GLN A 334 4.01 -29.77 -4.71
N GLY A 335 3.69 -29.49 -5.97
CA GLY A 335 2.62 -30.14 -6.73
C GLY A 335 1.24 -29.51 -6.54
N GLU A 336 1.14 -28.25 -6.10
CA GLU A 336 -0.12 -27.52 -6.16
C GLU A 336 -0.61 -27.37 -7.61
N ASP A 337 -1.92 -27.49 -7.83
CA ASP A 337 -2.50 -27.43 -9.17
C ASP A 337 -2.54 -25.98 -9.70
N PRO A 338 -1.79 -25.64 -10.76
CA PRO A 338 -1.78 -24.28 -11.34
C PRO A 338 -3.13 -23.84 -11.92
N ASN A 339 -4.10 -24.75 -12.02
CA ASN A 339 -5.45 -24.49 -12.51
C ASN A 339 -6.52 -24.49 -11.40
N GLU A 340 -6.13 -24.61 -10.12
CA GLU A 340 -7.08 -24.65 -9.01
C GLU A 340 -7.90 -23.36 -8.93
N ARG A 341 -9.22 -23.52 -8.92
CA ARG A 341 -10.20 -22.43 -8.90
C ARG A 341 -10.71 -22.20 -7.49
N VAL A 342 -10.85 -20.93 -7.10
CA VAL A 342 -11.42 -20.51 -5.80
C VAL A 342 -12.91 -20.19 -5.92
N SER A 343 -13.53 -19.69 -4.85
CA SER A 343 -14.97 -19.34 -4.75
C SER A 343 -15.48 -18.25 -5.71
N GLN A 344 -14.67 -17.82 -6.68
CA GLN A 344 -15.02 -16.92 -7.80
C GLN A 344 -14.59 -17.50 -9.15
N GLN A 345 -14.29 -18.80 -9.20
CA GLN A 345 -13.81 -19.55 -10.37
C GLN A 345 -12.51 -19.07 -11.04
N ALA A 346 -11.89 -18.00 -10.56
CA ALA A 346 -10.63 -17.49 -11.10
C ALA A 346 -9.47 -18.49 -10.90
N THR A 347 -8.69 -18.69 -11.96
CA THR A 347 -7.40 -19.40 -11.90
C THR A 347 -6.27 -18.45 -11.46
N PRO A 348 -5.16 -18.98 -10.90
CA PRO A 348 -3.97 -18.19 -10.59
C PRO A 348 -3.46 -17.38 -11.79
N LEU A 349 -3.51 -17.96 -13.00
CA LEU A 349 -3.04 -17.30 -14.21
C LEU A 349 -3.88 -16.05 -14.55
N GLN A 350 -5.21 -16.14 -14.51
CA GLN A 350 -6.08 -14.99 -14.75
C GLN A 350 -5.83 -13.85 -13.76
N ARG A 351 -5.47 -14.14 -12.50
CA ARG A 351 -5.19 -13.10 -11.49
C ARG A 351 -3.89 -12.35 -11.71
N VAL A 352 -2.91 -12.98 -12.36
CA VAL A 352 -1.55 -12.44 -12.42
C VAL A 352 -1.21 -11.72 -13.71
N THR A 353 -1.88 -12.05 -14.82
CA THR A 353 -1.51 -11.59 -16.16
C THR A 353 -1.67 -10.09 -16.39
N PHE A 354 -2.47 -9.39 -15.60
CA PHE A 354 -2.53 -7.93 -15.67
C PHE A 354 -1.45 -7.22 -14.82
N ARG A 355 -0.64 -7.97 -14.06
CA ARG A 355 0.28 -7.43 -13.04
C ARG A 355 1.74 -7.79 -13.27
N SER A 356 2.05 -9.08 -13.46
CA SER A 356 3.43 -9.58 -13.37
C SER A 356 3.75 -10.57 -14.49
N PHE A 357 4.66 -10.16 -15.37
CA PHE A 357 5.18 -11.00 -16.45
C PHE A 357 5.90 -12.24 -15.90
N GLU A 358 6.73 -12.08 -14.86
CA GLU A 358 7.47 -13.21 -14.28
C GLU A 358 6.54 -14.29 -13.73
N ALA A 359 5.52 -13.89 -12.96
CA ALA A 359 4.58 -14.83 -12.40
C ALA A 359 3.67 -15.47 -13.47
N THR A 360 3.34 -14.73 -14.54
CA THR A 360 2.70 -15.31 -15.73
C THR A 360 3.56 -16.41 -16.33
N MET A 361 4.86 -16.16 -16.55
CA MET A 361 5.77 -17.17 -17.09
C MET A 361 5.79 -18.42 -16.22
N ILE A 362 5.99 -18.26 -14.91
CA ILE A 362 6.03 -19.35 -13.92
C ILE A 362 4.79 -20.25 -14.03
N LEU A 363 3.60 -19.66 -14.07
CA LEU A 363 2.35 -20.42 -14.11
C LEU A 363 2.14 -21.13 -15.46
N VAL A 364 2.47 -20.48 -16.57
CA VAL A 364 2.36 -21.10 -17.91
C VAL A 364 3.34 -22.26 -18.04
N GLU A 365 4.59 -22.10 -17.57
CA GLU A 365 5.60 -23.17 -17.55
C GLU A 365 5.17 -24.36 -16.69
N ALA A 366 4.41 -24.10 -15.61
CA ALA A 366 3.84 -25.14 -14.76
C ALA A 366 2.58 -25.81 -15.34
N GLY A 367 2.09 -25.38 -16.50
CA GLY A 367 0.91 -25.96 -17.16
C GLY A 367 -0.42 -25.30 -16.81
N ALA A 368 -0.42 -24.02 -16.42
CA ALA A 368 -1.64 -23.25 -16.29
C ALA A 368 -2.33 -23.08 -17.66
N GLY A 369 -3.65 -23.24 -17.68
CA GLY A 369 -4.48 -23.11 -18.88
C GLY A 369 -4.55 -21.67 -19.38
N VAL A 370 -3.84 -21.36 -20.47
CA VAL A 370 -3.81 -20.03 -21.10
C VAL A 370 -5.17 -19.54 -21.63
N ASN A 371 -6.10 -20.48 -21.84
CA ASN A 371 -7.47 -20.22 -22.30
C ASN A 371 -8.50 -20.45 -21.20
N ALA A 372 -8.11 -20.28 -19.92
CA ALA A 372 -9.03 -20.38 -18.81
C ALA A 372 -10.18 -19.37 -18.97
N VAL A 373 -11.40 -19.89 -18.95
CA VAL A 373 -12.65 -19.13 -18.93
C VAL A 373 -13.34 -19.31 -17.57
N GLY A 374 -14.15 -18.35 -17.18
CA GLY A 374 -14.79 -18.34 -15.87
C GLY A 374 -13.97 -17.52 -14.87
N TRP A 375 -14.58 -16.45 -14.41
CA TRP A 375 -14.23 -15.71 -13.20
C TRP A 375 -15.50 -14.96 -12.83
N GLU A 376 -16.24 -15.47 -11.86
CA GLU A 376 -17.49 -14.85 -11.41
C GLU A 376 -17.18 -13.48 -10.83
N THR A 377 -17.83 -12.46 -11.41
CA THR A 377 -17.69 -11.05 -11.07
C THR A 377 -18.40 -10.80 -9.74
N PRO A 378 -17.71 -10.55 -8.61
CA PRO A 378 -18.36 -9.88 -7.49
C PRO A 378 -18.75 -8.48 -7.97
N PHE A 379 -20.05 -8.25 -8.12
CA PHE A 379 -20.58 -6.91 -8.31
C PHE A 379 -20.52 -6.17 -6.98
N PHE A 380 -20.12 -4.91 -7.03
CA PHE A 380 -20.25 -4.01 -5.90
C PHE A 380 -21.04 -2.78 -6.28
N THR A 381 -21.75 -2.24 -5.31
CA THR A 381 -22.49 -1.01 -5.48
C THR A 381 -21.54 0.16 -5.28
N GLU A 382 -21.28 0.91 -6.35
CA GLU A 382 -20.74 2.25 -6.25
C GLU A 382 -21.88 3.24 -6.10
N VAL A 383 -21.70 4.22 -5.21
CA VAL A 383 -22.61 5.36 -5.11
C VAL A 383 -21.91 6.52 -5.82
N ASP A 384 -22.54 7.06 -6.85
CA ASP A 384 -21.99 8.22 -7.55
C ASP A 384 -22.08 9.51 -6.71
N ASP A 385 -21.47 10.60 -7.19
CA ASP A 385 -21.49 11.94 -6.56
C ASP A 385 -22.93 12.50 -6.37
N HIS A 386 -23.96 11.81 -6.87
CA HIS A 386 -25.39 12.17 -6.77
C HIS A 386 -26.20 11.22 -5.88
N GLY A 387 -25.56 10.25 -5.23
CA GLY A 387 -26.25 9.28 -4.38
C GLY A 387 -26.90 8.13 -5.16
N ASN A 388 -26.64 7.99 -6.47
CA ASN A 388 -27.17 6.88 -7.25
C ASN A 388 -26.29 5.66 -7.09
N GLU A 389 -26.92 4.55 -6.75
CA GLU A 389 -26.28 3.24 -6.71
C GLU A 389 -26.14 2.67 -8.13
N ARG A 390 -24.91 2.33 -8.52
CA ARG A 390 -24.61 1.56 -9.73
C ARG A 390 -23.88 0.28 -9.35
N GLN A 391 -24.25 -0.84 -9.96
CA GLN A 391 -23.46 -2.07 -9.84
C GLN A 391 -22.27 -1.99 -10.79
N VAL A 392 -21.07 -2.18 -10.25
CA VAL A 392 -19.82 -2.24 -11.01
C VAL A 392 -19.20 -3.61 -10.80
N GLY A 393 -18.83 -4.27 -11.90
CA GLY A 393 -18.07 -5.51 -11.86
C GLY A 393 -16.60 -5.27 -11.56
N THR A 394 -15.93 -6.26 -10.97
CA THR A 394 -14.46 -6.29 -10.94
C THR A 394 -13.92 -6.74 -12.30
N VAL A 395 -12.71 -6.30 -12.67
CA VAL A 395 -12.05 -6.71 -13.91
C VAL A 395 -11.86 -8.22 -13.90
N CYS A 396 -12.49 -8.92 -14.84
CA CYS A 396 -12.38 -10.35 -15.03
C CYS A 396 -12.23 -10.69 -16.51
N GLY A 397 -11.75 -11.89 -16.81
CA GLY A 397 -11.60 -12.32 -18.19
C GLY A 397 -10.67 -13.50 -18.37
N THR A 398 -10.44 -13.86 -19.62
CA THR A 398 -9.40 -14.84 -19.98
C THR A 398 -8.02 -14.29 -19.62
N PRO A 399 -6.99 -15.14 -19.45
CA PRO A 399 -5.62 -14.68 -19.24
C PRO A 399 -5.18 -13.60 -20.24
N LEU A 400 -5.58 -13.73 -21.51
CA LEU A 400 -5.28 -12.78 -22.58
C LEU A 400 -6.04 -11.46 -22.42
N CYS A 401 -7.35 -11.50 -22.12
CA CYS A 401 -8.13 -10.29 -21.82
C CYS A 401 -7.53 -9.49 -20.66
N MET A 402 -7.13 -10.19 -19.59
CA MET A 402 -6.46 -9.57 -18.43
C MET A 402 -5.11 -8.96 -18.79
N ALA A 403 -4.32 -9.61 -19.67
CA ALA A 403 -3.05 -9.06 -20.15
C ALA A 403 -3.24 -7.80 -21.00
N VAL A 404 -4.27 -7.76 -21.85
CA VAL A 404 -4.65 -6.56 -22.62
C VAL A 404 -5.04 -5.43 -21.69
N TYR A 405 -5.90 -5.71 -20.71
CA TYR A 405 -6.33 -4.71 -19.71
C TYR A 405 -5.15 -4.13 -18.91
N GLY A 406 -4.15 -4.96 -18.62
CA GLY A 406 -2.90 -4.55 -17.96
C GLY A 406 -1.97 -3.68 -18.81
N ASP A 407 -2.30 -3.44 -20.08
CA ASP A 407 -1.51 -2.66 -21.05
C ASP A 407 -0.05 -3.16 -21.17
N ASN A 408 0.13 -4.49 -21.10
CA ASN A 408 1.44 -5.14 -21.14
C ASN A 408 1.61 -6.00 -22.40
N PRO A 409 2.22 -5.46 -23.47
CA PRO A 409 2.34 -6.15 -24.75
C PRO A 409 3.25 -7.38 -24.67
N ASP A 410 4.17 -7.44 -23.71
CA ASP A 410 5.08 -8.57 -23.56
C ASP A 410 4.34 -9.78 -22.97
N ILE A 411 3.44 -9.57 -21.99
CA ILE A 411 2.55 -10.62 -21.48
C ILE A 411 1.62 -11.11 -22.60
N VAL A 412 1.03 -10.19 -23.38
CA VAL A 412 0.15 -10.53 -24.51
C VAL A 412 0.91 -11.41 -25.51
N SER A 413 2.09 -10.98 -25.97
CA SER A 413 2.90 -11.76 -26.90
C SER A 413 3.26 -13.14 -26.34
N TYR A 414 3.65 -13.21 -25.08
CA TYR A 414 4.00 -14.47 -24.43
C TYR A 414 2.81 -15.45 -24.34
N LEU A 415 1.63 -14.98 -23.93
CA LEU A 415 0.43 -15.82 -23.87
C LEU A 415 0.04 -16.34 -25.28
N MET A 416 0.12 -15.49 -26.29
CA MET A 416 -0.18 -15.83 -27.68
C MET A 416 0.77 -16.90 -28.24
N GLN A 417 2.07 -16.76 -27.97
CA GLN A 417 3.07 -17.78 -28.32
C GLN A 417 2.82 -19.13 -27.62
N ASN A 418 2.15 -19.11 -26.47
CA ASN A 418 1.78 -20.30 -25.70
C ASN A 418 0.35 -20.79 -25.96
N GLY A 419 -0.29 -20.35 -27.05
CA GLY A 419 -1.58 -20.89 -27.52
C GLY A 419 -2.81 -20.22 -26.95
N ALA A 420 -2.69 -18.99 -26.44
CA ALA A 420 -3.87 -18.18 -26.13
C ALA A 420 -4.68 -17.89 -27.40
N SER A 421 -6.01 -18.06 -27.30
CA SER A 421 -6.95 -17.84 -28.40
C SER A 421 -7.29 -16.36 -28.50
N VAL A 422 -6.98 -15.76 -29.65
CA VAL A 422 -7.06 -14.32 -29.90
C VAL A 422 -8.48 -13.74 -29.80
N ASP A 423 -9.48 -14.53 -30.17
CA ASP A 423 -10.90 -14.13 -30.18
C ASP A 423 -11.70 -14.81 -29.06
N LEU A 424 -11.04 -15.41 -28.06
CA LEU A 424 -11.75 -16.07 -26.97
C LEU A 424 -12.36 -15.03 -26.03
N GLN A 425 -13.69 -15.05 -25.95
CA GLN A 425 -14.45 -14.14 -25.12
C GLN A 425 -14.37 -14.49 -23.63
N SER A 426 -14.41 -13.44 -22.80
CA SER A 426 -14.59 -13.52 -21.36
C SER A 426 -16.00 -13.98 -20.99
N THR A 427 -16.29 -14.06 -19.69
CA THR A 427 -17.65 -14.28 -19.19
C THR A 427 -18.59 -13.10 -19.40
N ASP A 428 -18.04 -11.93 -19.72
CA ASP A 428 -18.78 -10.70 -20.01
C ASP A 428 -18.95 -10.50 -21.53
N ASP A 429 -18.76 -11.57 -22.31
CA ASP A 429 -18.78 -11.59 -23.78
C ASP A 429 -17.74 -10.66 -24.45
N GLU A 430 -16.74 -10.17 -23.70
CA GLU A 430 -15.67 -9.30 -24.21
C GLU A 430 -14.49 -10.12 -24.75
N ALA A 431 -14.15 -9.89 -26.02
CA ALA A 431 -12.91 -10.39 -26.62
C ALA A 431 -11.73 -9.41 -26.35
N PRO A 432 -10.47 -9.85 -26.51
CA PRO A 432 -9.30 -8.98 -26.39
C PRO A 432 -9.37 -7.70 -27.25
N MET A 433 -10.01 -7.76 -28.43
CA MET A 433 -10.22 -6.60 -29.30
C MET A 433 -11.18 -5.57 -28.69
N ASP A 434 -12.28 -6.01 -28.07
CA ASP A 434 -13.26 -5.13 -27.42
C ASP A 434 -12.63 -4.33 -26.27
N ILE A 435 -11.60 -4.90 -25.63
CA ILE A 435 -10.87 -4.28 -24.52
C ILE A 435 -9.81 -3.30 -25.03
N VAL A 436 -9.04 -3.65 -26.07
CA VAL A 436 -7.91 -2.81 -26.53
C VAL A 436 -8.37 -1.54 -27.25
N LEU A 437 -9.49 -1.59 -27.98
CA LEU A 437 -9.95 -0.48 -28.81
C LEU A 437 -10.27 0.79 -27.99
N PRO A 438 -11.02 0.72 -26.87
CA PRO A 438 -11.21 1.88 -25.98
C PRO A 438 -9.91 2.40 -25.34
N MET A 439 -8.91 1.54 -25.17
CA MET A 439 -7.64 1.87 -24.52
C MET A 439 -6.72 2.72 -25.41
N LEU A 440 -6.88 2.69 -26.74
CA LEU A 440 -6.00 3.38 -27.70
C LEU A 440 -5.82 4.89 -27.44
N GLN A 441 -6.80 5.54 -26.82
CA GLN A 441 -6.76 6.98 -26.54
C GLN A 441 -6.13 7.33 -25.18
N SER A 442 -5.95 6.35 -24.30
CA SER A 442 -5.63 6.58 -22.88
C SER A 442 -4.45 5.76 -22.35
N ARG A 443 -3.92 4.83 -23.15
CA ARG A 443 -2.90 3.87 -22.74
C ARG A 443 -1.74 3.87 -23.72
N ASP A 444 -0.52 3.90 -23.18
CA ASP A 444 0.71 4.08 -23.96
C ASP A 444 1.00 2.87 -24.85
N ASN A 445 0.74 1.64 -24.36
CA ASN A 445 1.06 0.43 -25.12
C ASN A 445 -0.11 -0.12 -25.94
N ALA A 446 -1.31 0.45 -25.85
CA ALA A 446 -2.51 -0.10 -26.49
C ALA A 446 -2.35 -0.23 -28.02
N SER A 447 -1.65 0.70 -28.67
CA SER A 447 -1.36 0.59 -30.11
C SER A 447 -0.46 -0.60 -30.44
N LYS A 448 0.55 -0.88 -29.60
CA LYS A 448 1.43 -2.04 -29.75
C LYS A 448 0.67 -3.33 -29.46
N THR A 449 -0.16 -3.35 -28.41
CA THR A 449 -1.02 -4.48 -28.07
C THR A 449 -2.00 -4.81 -29.20
N LEU A 450 -2.65 -3.79 -29.78
CA LEU A 450 -3.53 -3.96 -30.95
C LEU A 450 -2.78 -4.58 -32.13
N GLN A 451 -1.57 -4.08 -32.45
CA GLN A 451 -0.78 -4.64 -33.53
C GLN A 451 -0.45 -6.12 -33.28
N ILE A 452 -0.09 -6.49 -32.05
CA ILE A 452 0.19 -7.88 -31.69
C ILE A 452 -1.05 -8.75 -31.89
N LEU A 453 -2.24 -8.29 -31.47
CA LEU A 453 -3.49 -9.04 -31.67
C LEU A 453 -3.79 -9.25 -33.17
N LEU A 454 -3.68 -8.19 -33.98
CA LEU A 454 -3.90 -8.25 -35.43
C LEU A 454 -2.89 -9.17 -36.13
N ASP A 455 -1.61 -9.13 -35.73
CA ASP A 455 -0.55 -9.99 -36.28
C ASP A 455 -0.82 -11.48 -36.02
N HIS A 456 -1.57 -11.80 -34.96
CA HIS A 456 -2.00 -13.14 -34.63
C HIS A 456 -3.43 -13.48 -35.10
N GLY A 457 -3.99 -12.65 -35.98
CA GLY A 457 -5.24 -12.93 -36.69
C GLY A 457 -6.52 -12.56 -35.94
N ALA A 458 -6.45 -11.63 -34.97
CA ALA A 458 -7.64 -11.09 -34.32
C ALA A 458 -8.67 -10.59 -35.35
N ASP A 459 -9.94 -10.90 -35.11
CA ASP A 459 -11.03 -10.41 -35.96
C ASP A 459 -11.19 -8.89 -35.80
N ALA A 460 -10.97 -8.15 -36.88
CA ALA A 460 -11.12 -6.70 -36.92
C ALA A 460 -12.56 -6.24 -37.22
N SER A 461 -13.52 -7.17 -37.32
CA SER A 461 -14.92 -6.89 -37.67
C SER A 461 -15.88 -6.77 -36.48
N CYS A 462 -15.36 -6.82 -35.25
CA CYS A 462 -16.10 -6.58 -34.00
C CYS A 462 -16.47 -5.11 -33.80
#